data_AF-A0A7S2TNK1-F1
#
_entry.id   AF-A0A7S2TNK1-F1
#
_cell.length_a   1.000
_cell.length_b   1.000
_cell.length_c   1.000
_cell.angle_alpha   90.00
_cell.angle_beta   90.00
_cell.angle_gamma   90.00
#
_symmetry.space_group_name_H-M   'P 1'
#
loop_
_entity.id
_entity.type
_entity.pdbx_description
1 polymer ?
#
loop_
_entity_poly.entity_id
_entity_poly.type
_entity_poly.pdbx_seq_one_letter_code
_entity_poly.pdbx_strand_id
1 'polypeptide(L)'
;MGCFSRCADLLLVLLQCYFIWSCVCVERHYCAAPITAESEGILKMTYDFTKENNPLFLARPRWLQIATCISAYGYAPFYAFFALCFLFKLNVIRLPALVFLGIKLNALVFYHIMEFTSDMPPPNLGAYWGVEGPYLLSIALILLRTVPGPPFETSASALEPNKEKTN
;
A
#
# COMPACT_ATOMS: atom_id res chain seq x y z
N MET A 1 16.17 21.10 -2.32
CA MET A 1 15.30 19.91 -2.47
C MET A 1 15.24 18.98 -1.22
N GLY A 2 15.77 19.37 -0.04
CA GLY A 2 15.86 18.46 1.13
C GLY A 2 14.62 18.36 2.03
N CYS A 3 13.83 19.43 2.20
CA CYS A 3 12.68 19.45 3.12
C CYS A 3 11.48 18.64 2.58
N PHE A 4 11.11 18.88 1.32
CA PHE A 4 9.99 18.17 0.66
C PHE A 4 10.19 16.65 0.62
N SER A 5 11.41 16.19 0.37
CA SER A 5 11.73 14.76 0.39
C SER A 5 11.55 14.14 1.77
N ARG A 6 11.86 14.87 2.85
CA ARG A 6 11.72 14.32 4.20
C ARG A 6 10.26 14.28 4.66
N CYS A 7 9.46 15.28 4.29
CA CYS A 7 8.02 15.26 4.55
C CYS A 7 7.34 14.06 3.86
N ALA A 8 7.70 13.78 2.60
CA ALA A 8 7.19 12.62 1.88
C ALA A 8 7.63 11.29 2.53
N ASP A 9 8.89 11.16 2.93
CA ASP A 9 9.38 9.96 3.64
C ASP A 9 8.63 9.75 4.97
N LEU A 10 8.37 10.83 5.73
CA LEU A 10 7.61 10.74 6.99
C LEU A 10 6.14 10.39 6.76
N LEU A 11 5.51 10.95 5.73
CA LEU A 11 4.15 10.57 5.34
C LEU A 11 4.10 9.08 4.98
N LEU A 12 5.09 8.57 4.25
CA LEU A 12 5.21 7.15 3.92
C LEU A 12 5.32 6.28 5.18
N VAL A 13 6.12 6.69 6.17
CA VAL A 13 6.20 6.01 7.48
C VAL A 13 4.83 5.99 8.16
N LEU A 14 4.13 7.13 8.22
CA LEU A 14 2.79 7.20 8.83
C LEU A 14 1.78 6.28 8.12
N LEU A 15 1.79 6.26 6.79
CA LEU A 15 0.96 5.36 5.99
C LEU A 15 1.28 3.88 6.30
N GLN A 16 2.57 3.52 6.35
CA GLN A 16 2.96 2.14 6.70
C GLN A 16 2.49 1.76 8.12
N CYS A 17 2.66 2.66 9.10
CA CYS A 17 2.18 2.43 10.46
C CYS A 17 0.65 2.27 10.51
N TYR A 18 -0.08 3.08 9.76
CA TYR A 18 -1.53 2.94 9.60
C TYR A 18 -1.92 1.57 9.02
N PHE A 19 -1.22 1.10 7.98
CA PHE A 19 -1.49 -0.23 7.39
C PHE A 19 -1.17 -1.36 8.36
N ILE A 20 -0.06 -1.28 9.09
CA ILE A 20 0.27 -2.28 10.13
C ILE A 20 -0.82 -2.31 11.20
N TRP A 21 -1.28 -1.14 11.66
CA TRP A 21 -2.36 -1.04 12.62
C TRP A 21 -3.65 -1.65 12.08
N SER A 22 -4.04 -1.35 10.84
CA SER A 22 -5.20 -1.99 10.17
C SER A 22 -5.05 -3.50 10.10
N CYS A 23 -3.88 -3.99 9.68
CA CYS A 23 -3.59 -5.42 9.59
C CYS A 23 -3.76 -6.13 10.94
N VAL A 24 -3.25 -5.53 12.03
CA VAL A 24 -3.28 -6.11 13.37
C VAL A 24 -4.66 -6.01 14.02
N CYS A 25 -5.30 -4.85 13.93
CA CYS A 25 -6.52 -4.55 14.69
C CYS A 25 -7.80 -4.97 13.97
N VAL A 26 -7.80 -5.02 12.63
CA VAL A 26 -9.00 -5.31 11.83
C VAL A 26 -8.83 -6.57 11.01
N GLU A 27 -7.85 -6.58 10.11
CA GLU A 27 -7.74 -7.62 9.08
C GLU A 27 -7.45 -9.01 9.67
N ARG A 28 -6.60 -9.06 10.70
CA ARG A 28 -6.29 -10.29 11.43
C ARG A 28 -7.54 -10.92 12.04
N HIS A 29 -8.41 -10.10 12.64
CA HIS A 29 -9.65 -10.56 13.27
C HIS A 29 -10.67 -10.98 12.22
N TYR A 30 -10.84 -10.19 11.16
CA TYR A 30 -11.70 -10.51 10.02
C TYR A 30 -11.30 -11.82 9.32
N CYS A 31 -9.99 -12.06 9.16
CA CYS A 31 -9.45 -13.30 8.63
C CYS A 31 -9.91 -14.52 9.44
N ALA A 32 -9.86 -14.41 10.78
CA ALA A 32 -10.20 -15.49 11.69
C ALA A 32 -11.72 -15.71 11.79
N ALA A 33 -12.51 -14.65 11.94
CA ALA A 33 -13.94 -14.73 12.20
C ALA A 33 -14.69 -13.58 11.49
N PRO A 34 -16.00 -13.75 11.20
CA PRO A 34 -16.82 -12.64 10.73
C PRO A 34 -16.88 -11.52 11.78
N ILE A 35 -16.90 -10.27 11.32
CA ILE A 35 -17.18 -9.11 12.16
C ILE A 35 -18.70 -8.95 12.23
N THR A 36 -19.23 -8.77 13.44
CA THR A 36 -20.68 -8.71 13.69
C THR A 36 -21.07 -7.48 14.51
N ALA A 37 -22.37 -7.25 14.71
CA ALA A 37 -22.88 -6.14 15.49
C ALA A 37 -22.49 -6.21 16.98
N GLU A 38 -22.17 -7.41 17.47
CA GLU A 38 -21.75 -7.71 18.84
C GLU A 38 -20.24 -7.58 19.04
N SER A 39 -19.48 -7.29 17.98
CA SER A 39 -18.06 -6.99 18.10
C SER A 39 -17.83 -5.75 18.97
N GLU A 40 -16.64 -5.65 19.59
CA GLU A 40 -16.30 -4.56 20.50
C GLU A 40 -15.20 -3.65 19.93
N GLY A 41 -15.12 -2.43 20.47
CA GLY A 41 -14.05 -1.48 20.15
C GLY A 41 -13.93 -1.17 18.66
N ILE A 42 -12.72 -1.35 18.12
CA ILE A 42 -12.44 -1.03 16.72
C ILE A 42 -13.23 -1.91 15.73
N LEU A 43 -13.49 -3.17 16.09
CA LEU A 43 -14.24 -4.07 15.22
C LEU A 43 -15.71 -3.66 15.12
N LYS A 44 -16.30 -3.10 16.19
CA LYS A 44 -17.62 -2.50 16.14
C LYS A 44 -17.67 -1.30 15.21
N MET A 45 -16.67 -0.42 15.31
CA MET A 45 -16.56 0.75 14.41
C MET A 45 -16.39 0.32 12.96
N THR A 46 -15.60 -0.72 12.71
CA THR A 46 -15.49 -1.33 11.38
C THR A 46 -16.82 -1.90 10.91
N TYR A 47 -17.56 -2.63 11.76
CA TYR A 47 -18.89 -3.15 11.43
C TYR A 47 -19.84 -2.03 11.01
N ASP A 48 -19.96 -0.98 11.84
CA ASP A 48 -20.85 0.14 11.58
C ASP A 48 -20.50 0.86 10.27
N PHE A 49 -19.20 1.11 10.05
CA PHE A 49 -18.72 1.73 8.82
C PHE A 49 -19.01 0.87 7.58
N THR A 50 -18.67 -0.42 7.64
CA THR A 50 -18.79 -1.34 6.49
C THR A 50 -20.25 -1.65 6.17
N LYS A 51 -21.13 -1.74 7.17
CA LYS A 51 -22.57 -1.89 6.97
C LYS A 51 -23.14 -0.82 6.05
N GLU A 52 -22.67 0.42 6.18
CA GLU A 52 -23.18 1.56 5.39
C GLU A 52 -22.39 1.80 4.11
N ASN A 53 -21.09 1.50 4.09
CA ASN A 53 -20.18 1.97 3.03
C ASN A 53 -19.49 0.84 2.24
N ASN A 54 -19.45 -0.38 2.78
CA ASN A 54 -18.82 -1.54 2.14
C ASN A 54 -19.51 -2.85 2.61
N PRO A 55 -20.74 -3.12 2.13
CA PRO A 55 -21.51 -4.27 2.57
C PRO A 55 -20.91 -5.61 2.12
N LEU A 56 -20.15 -5.64 1.02
CA LEU A 56 -19.45 -6.84 0.56
C LEU A 56 -18.45 -7.35 1.59
N PHE A 57 -17.81 -6.44 2.33
CA PHE A 57 -16.94 -6.80 3.45
C PHE A 57 -17.69 -7.60 4.52
N LEU A 58 -18.93 -7.25 4.86
CA LEU A 58 -19.72 -8.02 5.83
C LEU A 58 -20.27 -9.33 5.25
N ALA A 59 -20.55 -9.38 3.94
CA ALA A 59 -20.91 -10.64 3.27
C ALA A 59 -19.77 -11.66 3.27
N ARG A 60 -18.52 -11.20 3.41
CA ARG A 60 -17.33 -12.01 3.63
C ARG A 60 -17.19 -13.18 2.65
N PRO A 61 -17.19 -12.94 1.33
CA PRO A 61 -16.93 -14.00 0.37
C PRO A 61 -15.53 -14.59 0.60
N ARG A 62 -15.36 -15.88 0.30
CA ARG A 62 -14.15 -16.64 0.64
C ARG A 62 -12.87 -16.02 0.08
N TRP A 63 -12.93 -15.47 -1.13
CA TRP A 63 -11.79 -14.81 -1.76
C TRP A 63 -11.37 -13.54 -0.99
N LEU A 64 -12.32 -12.76 -0.47
CA LEU A 64 -12.04 -11.55 0.30
C LEU A 64 -11.46 -11.92 1.66
N GLN A 65 -12.02 -12.93 2.33
CA GLN A 65 -11.44 -13.47 3.56
C GLN A 65 -9.97 -13.86 3.37
N ILE A 66 -9.66 -14.63 2.31
CA ILE A 66 -8.29 -15.07 2.02
C ILE A 66 -7.39 -13.88 1.71
N ALA A 67 -7.85 -12.92 0.90
CA ALA A 67 -7.11 -11.71 0.57
C ALA A 67 -6.77 -10.91 1.84
N THR A 68 -7.72 -10.76 2.76
CA THR A 68 -7.50 -10.10 4.04
C THR A 68 -6.55 -10.88 4.95
N CYS A 69 -6.58 -12.22 4.94
CA CYS A 69 -5.57 -13.05 5.64
C CYS A 69 -4.16 -12.83 5.06
N ILE A 70 -4.02 -12.81 3.74
CA ILE A 70 -2.74 -12.54 3.06
C ILE A 70 -2.25 -11.14 3.39
N SER A 71 -3.14 -10.15 3.47
CA SER A 71 -2.79 -8.79 3.87
C SER A 71 -2.28 -8.75 5.31
N ALA A 72 -3.05 -9.32 6.25
CA ALA A 72 -2.72 -9.32 7.68
C ALA A 72 -1.38 -9.98 8.01
N TYR A 73 -1.06 -11.11 7.36
CA TYR A 73 0.12 -11.91 7.69
C TYR A 73 1.24 -11.83 6.66
N GLY A 74 0.91 -11.66 5.38
CA GLY A 74 1.86 -11.60 4.28
C GLY A 74 2.36 -10.18 4.00
N TYR A 75 1.47 -9.17 3.99
CA TYR A 75 1.86 -7.79 3.64
C TYR A 75 2.36 -6.98 4.84
N ALA A 76 1.87 -7.25 6.05
CA ALA A 76 2.29 -6.53 7.26
C ALA A 76 3.83 -6.48 7.47
N PRO A 77 4.60 -7.56 7.26
CA PRO A 77 6.06 -7.51 7.36
C PRO A 77 6.71 -6.54 6.35
N PHE A 78 6.15 -6.40 5.14
CA PHE A 78 6.66 -5.45 4.14
C PHE A 78 6.36 -4.01 4.53
N TYR A 79 5.18 -3.73 5.10
CA TYR A 79 4.88 -2.41 5.64
C TYR A 79 5.88 -2.01 6.73
N ALA A 80 6.22 -2.94 7.64
CA ALA A 80 7.25 -2.71 8.66
C ALA A 80 8.62 -2.46 8.02
N PHE A 81 9.01 -3.29 7.04
CA PHE A 81 10.27 -3.14 6.32
C PHE A 81 10.39 -1.76 5.64
N PHE A 82 9.34 -1.30 4.95
CA PHE A 82 9.34 0.02 4.30
C PHE A 82 9.36 1.16 5.30
N ALA A 83 8.60 1.06 6.40
CA ALA A 83 8.63 2.05 7.48
C ALA A 83 10.07 2.23 8.00
N LEU A 84 10.77 1.13 8.28
CA LEU A 84 12.17 1.15 8.73
C LEU A 84 13.10 1.74 7.68
N CYS A 85 12.94 1.34 6.40
CA CYS A 85 13.76 1.88 5.32
C CYS A 85 13.61 3.40 5.16
N PHE A 86 12.39 3.95 5.22
CA PHE A 86 12.18 5.40 5.15
C PHE A 86 12.58 6.13 6.43
N LEU A 87 12.41 5.50 7.60
CA LEU A 87 12.82 6.07 8.88
C LEU A 87 14.34 6.24 8.95
N PHE A 88 15.08 5.19 8.59
CA PHE A 88 16.55 5.11 8.67
C PHE A 88 17.29 5.40 7.36
N LYS A 89 16.57 5.75 6.28
CA LYS A 89 17.13 6.07 4.96
C LYS A 89 17.95 4.91 4.35
N LEU A 90 17.42 3.69 4.43
CA LEU A 90 18.09 2.48 3.92
C LEU A 90 17.88 2.34 2.40
N ASN A 91 18.99 2.27 1.65
CA ASN A 91 18.96 2.18 0.17
C ASN A 91 18.59 0.78 -0.37
N VAL A 92 18.52 -0.24 0.50
CA VAL A 92 18.14 -1.61 0.13
C VAL A 92 16.66 -1.75 -0.24
N ILE A 93 15.87 -0.67 -0.08
CA ILE A 93 14.42 -0.66 -0.31
C ILE A 93 14.00 -0.97 -1.74
N ARG A 94 14.83 -0.64 -2.74
CA ARG A 94 14.38 -0.56 -4.14
C ARG A 94 13.87 -1.88 -4.70
N LEU A 95 14.67 -2.94 -4.68
CA LEU A 95 14.26 -4.22 -5.26
C LEU A 95 13.07 -4.84 -4.49
N PRO A 96 13.09 -4.91 -3.14
CA PRO A 96 11.93 -5.37 -2.37
C PRO A 96 10.66 -4.56 -2.64
N ALA A 97 10.78 -3.22 -2.76
CA ALA A 97 9.66 -2.36 -3.05
C ALA A 97 9.05 -2.67 -4.42
N LEU A 98 9.85 -2.77 -5.49
CA LEU A 98 9.32 -3.05 -6.82
C LEU A 98 8.59 -4.40 -6.90
N VAL A 99 9.14 -5.45 -6.27
CA VAL A 99 8.50 -6.77 -6.20
C VAL A 99 7.18 -6.70 -5.42
N PHE A 100 7.22 -6.14 -4.22
CA PHE A 100 6.03 -6.03 -3.37
C PHE A 100 4.93 -5.18 -4.01
N LEU A 101 5.29 -4.04 -4.61
CA LEU A 101 4.34 -3.15 -5.26
C LEU A 101 3.67 -3.82 -6.46
N GLY A 102 4.41 -4.63 -7.24
CA GLY A 102 3.82 -5.44 -8.31
C GLY A 102 2.76 -6.41 -7.77
N ILE A 103 3.08 -7.13 -6.69
CA ILE A 103 2.13 -8.04 -6.02
C ILE A 103 0.91 -7.27 -5.49
N LYS A 104 1.13 -6.16 -4.78
CA LYS A 104 0.06 -5.36 -4.16
C LYS A 104 -0.83 -4.69 -5.19
N LEU A 105 -0.27 -4.18 -6.30
CA LEU A 105 -1.05 -3.60 -7.40
C LEU A 105 -1.95 -4.64 -8.05
N ASN A 106 -1.43 -5.84 -8.32
CA ASN A 106 -2.25 -6.93 -8.85
C ASN A 106 -3.40 -7.28 -7.89
N ALA A 107 -3.11 -7.38 -6.59
CA ALA A 107 -4.12 -7.66 -5.57
C ALA A 107 -5.18 -6.54 -5.47
N LEU A 108 -4.79 -5.27 -5.53
CA LEU A 108 -5.71 -4.14 -5.50
C LEU A 108 -6.59 -4.06 -6.75
N VAL A 109 -6.02 -4.26 -7.94
CA VAL A 109 -6.79 -4.29 -9.18
C VAL A 109 -7.82 -5.41 -9.13
N PHE A 110 -7.42 -6.61 -8.71
CA PHE A 110 -8.35 -7.72 -8.52
C PHE A 110 -9.44 -7.39 -7.49
N TYR A 111 -9.06 -6.83 -6.34
CA TYR A 111 -10.00 -6.42 -5.29
C TYR A 111 -11.02 -5.41 -5.81
N HIS A 112 -10.57 -4.33 -6.45
CA HIS A 112 -11.45 -3.29 -6.98
C HIS A 112 -12.39 -3.85 -8.05
N ILE A 113 -11.90 -4.67 -8.99
CA ILE A 113 -12.76 -5.31 -9.99
C ILE A 113 -13.84 -6.13 -9.29
N MET A 114 -13.45 -7.04 -8.40
CA MET A 114 -14.39 -7.92 -7.70
C MET A 114 -15.40 -7.15 -6.86
N GLU A 115 -14.98 -6.07 -6.21
CA GLU A 115 -15.84 -5.20 -5.42
C GLU A 115 -16.90 -4.51 -6.30
N PHE A 116 -16.46 -3.82 -7.36
CA PHE A 116 -17.35 -3.04 -8.24
C PHE A 116 -18.22 -3.87 -9.16
N THR A 117 -17.83 -5.12 -9.47
CA THR A 117 -18.65 -6.05 -10.27
C THR A 117 -19.44 -7.04 -9.43
N SER A 118 -19.42 -6.92 -8.10
CA SER A 118 -20.24 -7.77 -7.21
C SER A 118 -21.71 -7.35 -7.22
N ASP A 119 -22.55 -8.17 -6.61
CA ASP A 119 -23.96 -7.83 -6.32
C ASP A 119 -24.10 -6.78 -5.21
N MET A 120 -22.99 -6.39 -4.54
CA MET A 120 -22.95 -5.47 -3.41
C MET A 120 -21.84 -4.41 -3.58
N PRO A 121 -21.87 -3.60 -4.67
CA PRO A 121 -20.86 -2.59 -4.89
C PRO A 121 -20.92 -1.48 -3.80
N PRO A 122 -19.84 -0.70 -3.62
CA PRO A 122 -19.78 0.31 -2.58
C PRO A 122 -20.84 1.41 -2.82
N PRO A 123 -21.79 1.64 -1.90
CA PRO A 123 -22.83 2.65 -2.07
C PRO A 123 -22.29 4.08 -1.92
N ASN A 124 -21.16 4.25 -1.23
CA ASN A 124 -20.53 5.54 -0.99
C ASN A 124 -19.06 5.52 -1.46
N LEU A 125 -18.83 6.08 -2.66
CA LEU A 125 -17.48 6.14 -3.26
C LEU A 125 -16.51 6.99 -2.44
N GLY A 126 -16.98 8.05 -1.79
CA GLY A 126 -16.13 8.91 -0.97
C GLY A 126 -15.58 8.16 0.25
N ALA A 127 -16.45 7.43 0.95
CA ALA A 127 -16.05 6.58 2.07
C ALA A 127 -15.14 5.43 1.62
N TYR A 128 -15.48 4.78 0.50
CA TYR A 128 -14.68 3.71 -0.10
C TYR A 128 -13.24 4.16 -0.38
N TRP A 129 -13.07 5.25 -1.12
CA TRP A 129 -11.75 5.80 -1.44
C TRP A 129 -11.07 6.44 -0.23
N GLY A 130 -11.81 6.81 0.82
CA GLY A 130 -11.22 7.21 2.10
C GLY A 130 -10.42 6.09 2.77
N VAL A 131 -10.84 4.84 2.61
CA VAL A 131 -10.15 3.66 3.15
C VAL A 131 -9.12 3.10 2.17
N GLU A 132 -9.47 3.02 0.89
CA GLU A 132 -8.60 2.43 -0.15
C GLU A 132 -7.55 3.40 -0.71
N GLY A 133 -7.88 4.69 -0.78
CA GLY A 133 -7.02 5.73 -1.33
C GLY A 133 -5.64 5.84 -0.66
N PRO A 134 -5.51 5.70 0.67
CA PRO A 134 -4.21 5.63 1.33
C PRO A 134 -3.26 4.57 0.74
N TYR A 135 -3.76 3.39 0.33
CA TYR A 135 -2.93 2.36 -0.30
C TYR A 135 -2.41 2.81 -1.66
N LEU A 136 -3.28 3.37 -2.51
CA LEU A 136 -2.89 3.90 -3.81
C LEU A 136 -1.87 5.05 -3.69
N LEU A 137 -2.10 5.95 -2.73
CA LEU A 137 -1.18 7.05 -2.45
C LEU A 137 0.18 6.51 -2.00
N SER A 138 0.21 5.53 -1.09
CA SER A 138 1.46 4.90 -0.66
C SER A 138 2.20 4.25 -1.82
N ILE A 139 1.50 3.54 -2.70
CA ILE A 139 2.11 2.90 -3.88
C ILE A 139 2.75 3.96 -4.79
N ALA A 140 2.02 5.02 -5.12
CA ALA A 140 2.51 6.09 -5.96
C ALA A 140 3.76 6.76 -5.36
N LEU A 141 3.72 7.09 -4.07
CA LEU A 141 4.85 7.71 -3.38
C LEU A 141 6.08 6.80 -3.30
N ILE A 142 5.90 5.50 -3.04
CA ILE A 142 7.03 4.55 -3.03
C ILE A 142 7.61 4.42 -4.44
N LEU A 143 6.79 4.29 -5.49
CA LEU A 143 7.26 4.23 -6.87
C LEU A 143 8.07 5.47 -7.25
N LEU A 144 7.55 6.66 -6.97
CA LEU A 144 8.26 7.93 -7.21
C LEU A 144 9.61 7.99 -6.47
N ARG A 145 9.73 7.27 -5.35
CA ARG A 145 10.96 7.23 -4.55
C ARG A 145 11.94 6.14 -4.99
N THR A 146 11.45 5.05 -5.58
CA THR A 146 12.26 3.86 -5.92
C THR A 146 12.53 3.65 -7.41
N VAL A 147 11.75 4.29 -8.29
CA VAL A 147 11.98 4.21 -9.74
C VAL A 147 13.25 5.00 -10.10
N PRO A 148 14.24 4.37 -10.75
CA PRO A 148 15.47 5.04 -11.22
C PRO A 148 15.21 6.03 -12.36
N GLY A 149 16.25 6.80 -12.71
CA GLY A 149 16.35 7.45 -14.02
C GLY A 149 16.22 6.45 -15.19
N PRO A 150 16.16 6.95 -16.44
CA PRO A 150 15.75 6.18 -17.62
C PRO A 150 16.50 4.84 -17.74
N PRO A 151 15.79 3.73 -18.05
CA PRO A 151 16.35 2.38 -18.05
C PRO A 151 17.48 2.15 -19.06
N PHE A 152 17.65 3.07 -20.01
CA PHE A 152 18.65 3.02 -21.07
C PHE A 152 19.43 4.34 -21.19
N GLU A 153 19.72 5.05 -20.09
CA GLU A 153 20.78 6.06 -20.11
C GLU A 153 22.12 5.36 -20.39
N THR A 154 22.43 5.18 -21.67
CA THR A 154 23.75 4.79 -22.14
C THR A 154 24.72 5.85 -21.65
N SER A 155 25.70 5.44 -20.89
CA SER A 155 26.86 6.22 -20.45
C SER A 155 27.75 6.65 -21.63
N ALA A 156 27.17 7.24 -22.68
CA ALA A 156 27.88 7.90 -23.77
C ALA A 156 28.50 9.23 -23.31
N SER A 157 27.99 9.83 -22.23
CA SER A 157 28.59 11.00 -21.57
C SER A 157 29.83 10.66 -20.72
N ALA A 158 30.15 9.38 -20.48
CA ALA A 158 31.32 8.98 -19.69
C ALA A 158 32.57 8.68 -20.54
N LEU A 159 32.47 8.81 -21.87
CA LEU A 159 33.52 8.43 -22.83
C LEU A 159 33.98 9.58 -23.73
N GLU A 160 33.72 10.84 -23.37
CA GLU A 160 34.49 11.93 -23.97
C GLU A 160 35.78 12.16 -23.17
N PRO A 161 36.94 11.62 -23.60
CA PRO A 161 38.21 12.15 -23.13
C PRO A 161 38.29 13.60 -23.58
N ASN A 162 38.48 14.47 -22.60
CA ASN A 162 38.88 15.86 -22.69
C ASN A 162 39.81 16.10 -23.90
N LYS A 163 39.23 16.47 -25.05
CA LYS A 163 39.98 17.02 -26.17
C LYS A 163 40.34 18.46 -25.81
N GLU A 164 41.58 18.80 -26.12
CA GLU A 164 42.17 20.14 -26.08
C GLU A 164 42.56 20.72 -24.72
N LYS A 165 43.82 20.46 -24.34
CA LYS A 165 44.77 21.55 -24.07
C LYS A 165 46.14 21.22 -24.67
N THR A 166 46.24 21.37 -25.99
CA THR A 166 47.49 21.76 -26.65
C THR A 166 47.44 23.27 -26.86
N ASN A 167 48.29 23.99 -26.15
CA ASN A 167 49.13 25.10 -26.60
C ASN A 167 49.95 25.62 -25.42
#